data_AF-B0MI31-F1
#
_entry.id   AF-B0MI31-F1
#
_cell.length_a   1.000
_cell.length_b   1.000
_cell.length_c   1.000
_cell.angle_alpha   90.00
_cell.angle_beta   90.00
_cell.angle_gamma   90.00
#
_symmetry.space_group_name_H-M   'P 1'
#
loop_
_entity.id
_entity.type
_entity.pdbx_description
1 polymer ?
#
loop_
_entity_poly.entity_id
_entity_poly.type
_entity_poly.pdbx_seq_one_letter_code
_entity_poly.pdbx_strand_id
1 'polypeptide(L)' 'MRPGDILGAIAGESSISGDLVGAIDVHDQYTFVEVPKEVAKDVMYGMRHAKIKGKSVSMEPANRK' A
#
# COMPACT_ATOMS: atom_id res chain seq x y z
N MET A 1 4.20 -8.01 9.75
CA MET A 1 4.50 -7.52 8.38
C MET A 1 5.60 -6.48 8.53
N ARG A 2 6.65 -6.50 7.71
CA ARG A 2 7.65 -5.41 7.73
C ARG A 2 7.25 -4.33 6.72
N PRO A 3 7.61 -3.07 6.94
CA PRO A 3 7.33 -1.99 5.97
C PRO A 3 7.88 -2.31 4.57
N GLY A 4 9.04 -2.97 4.49
CA GLY A 4 9.59 -3.43 3.20
C GLY A 4 8.74 -4.49 2.47
N ASP A 5 8.01 -5.35 3.20
CA ASP A 5 7.09 -6.31 2.55
C ASP A 5 5.87 -5.59 1.95
N ILE A 6 5.39 -4.54 2.62
CA ILE A 6 4.26 -3.71 2.17
C ILE A 6 4.70 -2.88 0.96
N LEU A 7 5.87 -2.26 1.03
CA LEU A 7 6.48 -1.52 -0.07
C LEU A 7 6.61 -2.41 -1.32
N GLY A 8 7.18 -3.61 -1.15
CA GLY A 8 7.37 -4.55 -2.25
C GLY A 8 6.05 -5.04 -2.84
N ALA A 9 5.03 -5.27 -2.01
CA ALA A 9 3.71 -5.63 -2.49
C ALA A 9 3.06 -4.49 -3.28
N ILE A 10 3.10 -3.26 -2.76
CA ILE A 10 2.57 -2.08 -3.45
C ILE A 10 3.29 -1.90 -4.78
N ALA A 11 4.62 -1.90 -4.80
CA ALA A 11 5.40 -1.68 -6.02
C ALA A 11 5.30 -2.86 -7.02
N GLY A 12 4.98 -4.06 -6.54
CA GLY A 12 4.81 -5.25 -7.38
C GLY A 12 3.41 -5.38 -7.98
N GLU A 13 2.36 -5.07 -7.20
CA GLU A 13 0.96 -5.24 -7.60
C GLU A 13 0.34 -3.96 -8.18
N SER A 14 0.84 -2.81 -7.75
CA SER A 14 0.53 -1.52 -8.36
C SER A 14 1.72 -1.15 -9.23
N SER A 15 1.49 -0.71 -10.46
CA SER A 15 2.54 -0.30 -11.41
C SER A 15 3.23 1.01 -11.00
N ILE A 16 3.61 1.14 -9.73
CA ILE A 16 4.22 2.33 -9.14
C ILE A 16 5.57 1.99 -8.53
N SER A 17 6.49 2.94 -8.57
CA SER A 17 7.79 2.77 -7.95
C SER A 17 7.67 2.86 -6.44
N GLY A 18 8.41 2.01 -5.71
CA GLY A 18 8.53 2.11 -4.25
C GLY A 18 9.04 3.48 -3.78
N ASP A 19 9.79 4.20 -4.61
CA ASP A 19 10.21 5.59 -4.35
C ASP A 19 9.04 6.58 -4.21
N LEU A 20 7.89 6.28 -4.82
CA LEU A 20 6.69 7.11 -4.67
C LEU A 20 5.99 6.86 -3.35
N VAL A 21 6.31 5.77 -2.67
CA VAL A 21 5.78 5.47 -1.34
C VAL A 21 6.57 6.27 -0.32
N GLY A 22 5.87 7.16 0.38
CA GLY A 22 6.42 7.99 1.45
C GLY A 22 6.51 7.24 2.78
N ALA A 23 6.06 7.89 3.85
CA ALA A 23 6.07 7.30 5.18
C ALA A 23 5.19 6.05 5.26
N ILE A 24 5.71 5.00 5.89
CA ILE A 24 4.98 3.76 6.17
C ILE A 24 4.88 3.61 7.69
N ASP A 25 3.67 3.75 8.21
CA ASP A 25 3.35 3.57 9.62
C ASP A 25 2.66 2.24 9.84
N VAL A 26 3.37 1.30 10.47
CA VAL A 26 2.88 -0.05 10.72
C VAL A 26 2.25 -0.12 12.11
N HIS A 27 0.96 -0.42 12.17
CA HIS A 27 0.24 -0.76 13.41
C HIS A 27 -0.06 -2.27 13.47
N ASP A 28 -0.47 -2.74 14.65
CA ASP A 28 -0.83 -4.14 14.88
C ASP A 28 -1.99 -4.62 13.99
N GLN A 29 -2.94 -3.75 13.69
CA GLN A 29 -4.19 -4.08 12.98
C GLN A 29 -4.21 -3.57 11.53
N TYR A 30 -3.45 -2.53 11.21
CA TYR A 30 -3.46 -1.88 9.89
C TYR A 30 -2.11 -1.20 9.62
N THR A 31 -1.91 -0.69 8.41
CA THR A 31 -0.71 0.05 8.05
C THR A 31 -1.12 1.28 7.25
N PHE A 32 -0.57 2.43 7.62
CA PHE A 32 -0.70 3.64 6.84
C PHE A 32 0.49 3.77 5.91
N VAL A 33 0.20 4.15 4.67
CA VAL A 33 1.20 4.34 3.63
C VAL A 33 0.90 5.66 2.96
N GLU A 34 1.85 6.57 2.99
CA GLU A 34 1.78 7.81 2.23
C GLU A 34 2.08 7.53 0.75
N VAL A 35 1.17 7.93 -0.13
CA VAL A 35 1.34 7.83 -1.58
C VAL A 35 0.87 9.12 -2.24
N PRO A 36 1.51 9.56 -3.34
CA PRO A 36 1.11 10.76 -4.04
C PRO A 36 -0.26 10.55 -4.69
N LYS A 37 -1.04 11.63 -4.71
CA LYS A 37 -2.46 11.59 -5.12
C LYS A 37 -2.66 11.17 -6.57
N GLU A 38 -1.66 11.42 -7.41
CA GLU A 38 -1.62 11.01 -8.81
C GLU A 38 -1.61 9.49 -8.98
N VAL A 39 -0.92 8.75 -8.10
CA VAL A 39 -0.86 7.29 -8.17
C VAL A 39 -1.79 6.58 -7.20
N ALA A 40 -2.40 7.31 -6.25
CA ALA A 40 -3.30 6.74 -5.25
C ALA A 40 -4.45 5.91 -5.86
N LYS A 41 -4.94 6.31 -7.05
CA LYS A 41 -5.98 5.57 -7.79
C LYS A 41 -5.45 4.26 -8.36
N ASP A 42 -4.30 4.31 -9.04
CA ASP A 42 -3.64 3.13 -9.60
C ASP A 42 -3.28 2.12 -8.51
N VAL A 43 -2.79 2.61 -7.37
CA VAL A 43 -2.49 1.80 -6.20
C VAL A 43 -3.74 1.13 -5.64
N MET A 44 -4.82 1.89 -5.43
CA MET A 44 -6.09 1.31 -4.99
C MET A 44 -6.62 0.25 -5.96
N TYR A 45 -6.45 0.46 -7.27
CA TYR A 45 -6.95 -0.46 -8.27
C TYR A 45 -6.10 -1.74 -8.37
N GLY A 46 -4.78 -1.61 -8.40
CA GLY A 46 -3.84 -2.74 -8.48
C GLY A 46 -3.89 -3.61 -7.23
N MET A 47 -3.95 -3.00 -6.05
CA MET A 47 -3.95 -3.77 -4.79
C MET A 47 -5.31 -4.33 -4.38
N ARG A 48 -6.39 -3.98 -5.08
CA ARG A 48 -7.75 -4.45 -4.76
C ARG A 48 -7.86 -5.98 -4.70
N HIS A 49 -7.06 -6.67 -5.50
CA HIS A 49 -6.99 -8.13 -5.59
C HIS A 49 -5.62 -8.68 -5.15
N ALA A 50 -4.77 -7.82 -4.59
CA ALA A 50 -3.43 -8.17 -4.20
C ALA A 50 -3.38 -9.02 -2.95
N LYS A 51 -2.31 -9.82 -2.88
CA LYS A 51 -2.02 -10.67 -1.72
C LYS A 51 -0.63 -10.36 -1.20
N ILE A 52 -0.55 -9.87 0.03
CA ILE A 52 0.73 -9.68 0.71
C ILE A 52 1.05 -10.97 1.45
N LYS A 53 2.10 -11.68 1.01
CA LYS A 53 2.54 -12.97 1.61
C LYS A 53 1.40 -13.99 1.73
N GLY A 54 0.55 -14.09 0.70
CA GLY A 54 -0.58 -15.02 0.66
C GLY A 54 -1.81 -14.60 1.47
N LYS A 55 -1.77 -13.45 2.14
CA LYS A 55 -2.95 -12.86 2.79
C LYS A 55 -3.59 -11.82 1.88
N SER A 56 -4.89 -11.94 1.65
CA SER A 56 -5.66 -10.90 0.97
C SER A 56 -5.61 -9.64 1.82
N VAL A 57 -5.27 -8.52 1.17
CA VAL A 57 -5.26 -7.21 1.82
C VAL A 57 -6.36 -6.35 1.22
N SER A 58 -7.07 -5.62 2.08
CA SER A 58 -7.95 -4.53 1.66
C SER A 58 -7.23 -3.23 1.92
N MET A 59 -7.22 -2.37 0.92
CA MET A 59 -6.73 -1.00 1.08
C MET A 59 -7.89 -0.05 0.97
N GLU A 60 -7.89 0.95 1.85
CA GLU A 60 -8.89 2.00 1.88
C GLU A 60 -8.18 3.36 2.00
N PRO A 61 -8.72 4.42 1.40
CA PRO A 61 -8.17 5.76 1.56
C PRO A 61 -8.20 6.13 3.04
N ALA A 62 -7.01 6.37 3.62
CA ALA A 62 -6.88 6.76 5.00
C ALA A 62 -7.55 8.11 5.23
N ASN A 63 -8.69 8.10 5.93
CA ASN A 63 -9.38 9.33 6.29
C ASN A 63 -8.73 9.91 7.56
N ARG A 64 -7.73 10.78 7.38
CA ARG A 64 -7.16 11.54 8.49
C ARG A 64 -8.15 12.64 8.87
N LYS A 65 -9.03 12.35 9.84
CA LYS A 65 -9.82 13.38 10.52
C LYS A 65 -8.92 14.21 11.43
#